data_AF-A0AAV1VS65-F1
#
_entry.id   AF-A0AAV1VS65-F1
#
_cell.length_a   1.000
_cell.length_b   1.000
_cell.length_c   1.000
_cell.angle_alpha   90.00
_cell.angle_beta   90.00
_cell.angle_gamma   90.00
#
_symmetry.space_group_name_H-M   'P 1'
#
loop_
_entity.id
_entity.type
_entity.pdbx_description
1 polymer ?
#
loop_
_entity_poly.entity_id
_entity_poly.type
_entity_poly.pdbx_seq_one_letter_code
_entity_poly.pdbx_strand_id
1 'polypeptide(L)'
;MMTENWAFYEPCQCIWMSLCLQQAQHLGALLYVLDMSFEHFCIHAGGRAVLDELEKNLQLTDWHMEPSRMTLYRFGNTSRSSLWFELAYTEAKGRVRKGHRLWQIAFGSGFKCNSAV
;
A
#
# COMPACT_ATOMS: atom_id res chain seq x y z
N MET A 1 -10.66 -34.56 -7.13
CA MET A 1 -12.11 -34.32 -7.08
C MET A 1 -12.53 -34.53 -5.62
N MET A 2 -12.63 -33.46 -4.85
CA MET A 2 -13.26 -33.45 -3.53
C MET A 2 -13.95 -32.10 -3.37
N THR A 3 -15.26 -32.16 -3.18
CA THR A 3 -16.19 -31.05 -3.00
C THR A 3 -16.46 -30.86 -1.51
N GLU A 4 -16.67 -29.59 -1.13
CA GLU A 4 -17.44 -29.08 0.02
C GLU A 4 -16.82 -29.20 1.44
N ASN A 5 -16.40 -28.04 1.95
CA ASN A 5 -16.70 -27.60 3.32
C ASN A 5 -16.49 -26.08 3.42
N TRP A 6 -17.57 -25.33 3.21
CA TRP A 6 -17.69 -23.92 3.53
C TRP A 6 -18.03 -23.76 5.01
N ALA A 7 -17.03 -23.54 5.86
CA ALA A 7 -17.22 -23.03 7.22
C ALA A 7 -15.87 -22.65 7.84
N PHE A 8 -15.42 -21.40 7.70
CA PHE A 8 -14.51 -20.80 8.69
C PHE A 8 -14.68 -19.25 8.68
N TYR A 9 -15.39 -18.77 9.72
CA TYR A 9 -15.28 -17.47 10.40
C TYR A 9 -15.83 -16.18 9.77
N GLU A 10 -17.13 -15.97 9.97
CA GLU A 10 -17.81 -14.66 10.06
C GLU A 10 -18.26 -14.46 11.54
N PRO A 11 -17.41 -13.86 12.40
CA PRO A 11 -17.91 -12.77 13.25
C PRO A 11 -16.89 -11.62 13.49
N CYS A 12 -15.73 -11.61 12.83
CA CYS A 12 -14.65 -10.66 13.15
C CYS A 12 -14.73 -9.31 12.41
N GLN A 13 -15.66 -9.09 11.48
CA GLN A 13 -15.75 -7.80 10.77
C GLN A 13 -16.24 -6.66 11.68
N CYS A 14 -17.18 -6.92 12.60
CA CYS A 14 -17.75 -5.87 13.46
C CYS A 14 -16.80 -5.41 14.57
N ILE A 15 -15.90 -6.27 15.05
CA ILE A 15 -14.92 -5.89 16.09
C ILE A 15 -13.74 -5.14 15.48
N TRP A 16 -13.31 -5.52 14.26
CA TRP A 16 -12.23 -4.82 13.56
C TRP A 16 -12.65 -3.41 13.14
N MET A 17 -13.89 -3.21 12.67
CA MET A 17 -14.40 -1.87 12.32
C MET A 17 -14.54 -0.95 13.53
N SER A 18 -15.02 -1.44 14.68
CA SER A 18 -15.14 -0.61 15.89
C SER A 18 -13.78 -0.28 16.51
N LEU A 19 -12.79 -1.18 16.46
CA LEU A 19 -11.42 -0.87 16.90
C LEU A 19 -10.72 0.11 15.95
N CYS A 20 -10.94 -0.02 14.64
CA CYS A 20 -10.48 0.96 13.63
C CYS A 20 -11.09 2.35 13.84
N LEU A 21 -12.38 2.44 14.20
CA LEU A 21 -13.04 3.72 14.48
C LEU A 21 -12.52 4.38 15.77
N GLN A 22 -12.15 3.60 16.79
CA GLN A 22 -11.54 4.12 18.02
C GLN A 22 -10.06 4.55 17.80
N GLN A 23 -9.32 3.90 16.89
CA GLN A 23 -7.97 4.29 16.48
C GLN A 23 -7.94 5.42 15.43
N ALA A 24 -9.05 5.69 14.75
CA ALA A 24 -9.14 6.74 13.73
C ALA A 24 -8.90 8.16 14.29
N GLN A 25 -9.11 8.38 15.59
CA GLN A 25 -8.77 9.65 16.25
C GLN A 25 -7.24 9.86 16.40
N HIS A 26 -6.44 8.80 16.26
CA HIS A 26 -4.97 8.86 16.22
C HIS A 26 -4.39 8.83 14.79
N LEU A 27 -5.21 8.58 13.75
CA LEU A 27 -4.75 8.55 12.35
C LEU A 27 -4.26 9.92 11.85
N GLY A 28 -4.82 11.03 12.34
CA GLY A 28 -4.39 12.38 11.95
C GLY A 28 -2.94 12.69 12.34
N ALA A 29 -2.48 12.19 13.49
CA ALA A 29 -1.09 12.33 13.92
C ALA A 29 -0.15 11.40 13.14
N LEU A 30 -0.60 10.17 12.85
CA LEU A 30 0.16 9.23 12.02
C LEU A 30 0.36 9.78 10.59
N LEU A 31 -0.68 10.40 10.02
CA LEU A 31 -0.65 11.01 8.70
C LEU A 31 0.33 12.19 8.62
N TYR A 32 0.26 13.11 9.60
CA TYR A 32 1.20 14.22 9.69
C TYR A 32 2.64 13.72 9.80
N VAL A 33 2.87 12.64 10.55
CA VAL A 33 4.20 12.04 10.66
C VAL A 33 4.65 11.40 9.35
N LEU A 34 3.79 10.71 8.60
CA LEU A 34 4.15 10.07 7.33
C LEU A 34 4.50 11.10 6.25
N ASP A 35 3.70 12.15 6.09
CA ASP A 35 3.95 13.23 5.11
C ASP A 35 5.20 14.06 5.48
N MET A 36 5.51 14.20 6.77
CA MET A 36 6.76 14.80 7.26
C MET A 36 7.98 13.86 7.16
N SER A 37 7.77 12.55 6.95
CA SER A 37 8.82 11.53 7.01
C SER A 37 9.21 10.93 5.67
N PHE A 38 8.37 11.01 4.64
CA PHE A 38 8.65 10.42 3.33
C PHE A 38 8.14 11.31 2.20
N GLU A 39 9.01 11.61 1.25
CA GLU A 39 8.66 12.39 0.07
C GLU A 39 8.10 11.51 -1.07
N HIS A 40 8.33 10.19 -1.04
CA HIS A 40 7.91 9.26 -2.10
C HIS A 40 7.43 7.92 -1.51
N PHE A 41 6.53 7.26 -2.23
CA PHE A 41 5.98 5.96 -1.86
C PHE A 41 6.09 4.99 -3.03
N CYS A 42 6.55 3.77 -2.76
CA CYS A 42 6.45 2.63 -3.68
C CYS A 42 5.64 1.54 -2.98
N ILE A 43 4.46 1.24 -3.50
CA ILE A 43 3.48 0.33 -2.92
C ILE A 43 3.23 -0.81 -3.90
N HIS A 44 3.92 -1.91 -3.66
CA HIS A 44 3.65 -3.16 -4.34
C HIS A 44 2.46 -3.87 -3.70
N ALA A 45 1.36 -3.96 -4.47
CA ALA A 45 0.19 -4.72 -4.08
C ALA A 45 -0.24 -5.73 -5.15
N GLY A 46 -0.91 -6.79 -4.69
CA GLY A 46 -1.35 -7.91 -5.53
C GLY A 46 -2.34 -7.52 -6.65
N GLY A 47 -3.04 -6.41 -6.48
CA GLY A 47 -4.02 -5.88 -7.42
C GLY A 47 -4.61 -4.55 -6.98
N ARG A 48 -5.46 -3.97 -7.84
CA ARG A 48 -6.02 -2.61 -7.67
C ARG A 48 -6.78 -2.41 -6.36
N ALA A 49 -7.59 -3.39 -5.95
CA ALA A 49 -8.39 -3.28 -4.72
C ALA A 49 -7.54 -3.03 -3.47
N VAL A 50 -6.34 -3.63 -3.41
CA VAL A 50 -5.42 -3.44 -2.28
C VAL A 50 -4.78 -2.04 -2.33
N LEU A 51 -4.47 -1.52 -3.53
CA LEU A 51 -4.00 -0.14 -3.68
C LEU A 51 -5.07 0.87 -3.26
N ASP A 52 -6.33 0.65 -3.66
CA ASP A 52 -7.45 1.54 -3.32
C ASP A 52 -7.69 1.58 -1.79
N GLU A 53 -7.57 0.43 -1.12
CA GLU A 53 -7.72 0.35 0.33
C GLU A 53 -6.55 1.00 1.08
N LEU A 54 -5.31 0.89 0.56
CA LEU A 54 -4.14 1.57 1.14
C LEU A 54 -4.21 3.08 0.96
N GLU A 55 -4.61 3.54 -0.22
CA GLU A 55 -4.83 4.95 -0.49
C GLU A 55 -5.81 5.55 0.52
N LYS A 56 -6.94 4.88 0.74
CA LYS A 56 -7.96 5.32 1.70
C LYS A 56 -7.46 5.30 3.14
N ASN A 57 -6.82 4.22 3.58
CA ASN A 57 -6.41 4.07 4.98
C ASN A 57 -5.22 4.95 5.36
N LEU A 58 -4.29 5.16 4.43
CA LEU A 58 -3.12 6.02 4.61
C LEU A 58 -3.36 7.46 4.12
N GLN A 59 -4.55 7.75 3.60
CA GLN A 59 -4.96 9.03 3.01
C GLN A 59 -3.93 9.56 2.01
N LEU A 60 -3.41 8.66 1.17
CA LEU A 60 -2.44 9.01 0.15
C LEU A 60 -3.13 9.78 -0.97
N THR A 61 -2.41 10.73 -1.56
CA THR A 61 -2.91 11.48 -2.70
C THR A 61 -2.70 10.70 -4.00
N ASP A 62 -3.41 11.09 -5.06
CA ASP A 62 -3.18 10.56 -6.40
C ASP A 62 -1.70 10.69 -6.83
N TRP A 63 -1.01 11.74 -6.38
CA TRP A 63 0.42 11.95 -6.67
C TRP A 63 1.30 10.87 -6.04
N HIS A 64 0.99 10.45 -4.81
CA HIS A 64 1.67 9.33 -4.13
C HIS A 64 1.35 7.98 -4.78
N MET A 65 0.10 7.79 -5.23
CA MET A 65 -0.37 6.52 -5.77
C MET A 65 -0.03 6.31 -7.25
N GLU A 66 0.27 7.38 -7.99
CA GLU A 66 0.54 7.34 -9.41
C GLU A 66 1.64 6.32 -9.80
N PRO A 67 2.82 6.24 -9.16
CA PRO A 67 3.85 5.28 -9.54
C PRO A 67 3.38 3.82 -9.43
N SER A 68 2.70 3.48 -8.33
CA SER A 68 2.16 2.15 -8.04
C SER A 68 1.06 1.77 -9.04
N ARG A 69 0.15 2.71 -9.33
CA ARG A 69 -0.94 2.52 -10.30
C ARG A 69 -0.42 2.39 -11.73
N MET A 70 0.55 3.21 -12.13
CA MET A 70 1.13 3.17 -13.47
C MET A 70 1.96 1.91 -13.69
N THR A 71 2.68 1.46 -12.67
CA THR A 71 3.43 0.20 -12.73
C THR A 71 2.48 -0.98 -12.87
N LEU A 72 1.44 -1.05 -12.02
CA LEU A 72 0.43 -2.10 -12.09
C LEU A 72 -0.31 -2.09 -13.44
N TYR A 73 -0.65 -0.90 -13.96
CA TYR A 73 -1.32 -0.76 -15.25
C TYR A 73 -0.44 -1.24 -16.41
N ARG A 74 0.84 -0.86 -16.43
CA ARG A 74 1.74 -1.13 -17.56
C ARG A 74 2.31 -2.54 -17.56
N PHE A 75 2.67 -3.05 -16.38
CA PHE A 75 3.42 -4.31 -16.24
C PHE A 75 2.66 -5.39 -15.49
N GLY A 76 1.51 -5.06 -14.90
CA GLY A 76 0.82 -5.96 -14.00
C GLY A 76 1.59 -6.19 -12.70
N ASN A 77 1.20 -7.23 -11.98
CA ASN A 77 1.89 -7.68 -10.78
C ASN A 77 3.12 -8.50 -11.18
N THR A 78 4.29 -7.87 -11.18
CA THR A 78 5.58 -8.55 -11.43
C THR A 78 6.19 -9.13 -10.15
N SER A 79 5.38 -9.37 -9.11
CA SER A 79 5.84 -9.68 -7.76
C SER A 79 6.72 -8.54 -7.20
N ARG A 80 7.65 -8.87 -6.31
CA ARG A 80 8.52 -7.92 -5.60
C ARG A 80 9.31 -6.96 -6.50
N SER A 81 9.49 -7.28 -7.79
CA SER A 81 10.16 -6.36 -8.72
C SER A 81 9.34 -5.11 -9.06
N SER A 82 8.03 -5.10 -8.79
CA SER A 82 7.19 -3.92 -9.01
C SER A 82 7.71 -2.68 -8.28
N LEU A 83 8.28 -2.82 -7.08
CA LEU A 83 8.88 -1.72 -6.33
C LEU A 83 9.98 -1.00 -7.12
N TRP A 84 10.81 -1.75 -7.86
CA TRP A 84 11.88 -1.17 -8.68
C TRP A 84 11.33 -0.44 -9.92
N PHE A 85 10.24 -0.94 -10.50
CA PHE A 85 9.58 -0.25 -11.60
C PHE A 85 8.90 1.06 -11.14
N GLU A 86 8.35 1.06 -9.93
CA GLU A 86 7.76 2.26 -9.31
C GLU A 86 8.84 3.31 -8.97
N LEU A 87 9.98 2.86 -8.43
CA LEU A 87 11.14 3.73 -8.21
C LEU A 87 11.64 4.32 -9.54
N ALA A 88 11.85 3.47 -10.54
CA ALA A 88 12.31 3.91 -11.86
C ALA A 88 11.32 4.87 -12.53
N TYR A 89 10.01 4.65 -12.36
CA TYR A 89 8.98 5.59 -12.82
C TYR A 89 9.14 6.96 -12.15
N THR A 90 9.34 6.95 -10.83
CA THR A 90 9.45 8.16 -10.01
C THR A 90 10.74 8.93 -10.32
N GLU A 91 11.86 8.23 -10.54
CA GLU A 91 13.11 8.78 -11.03
C GLU A 91 12.98 9.36 -12.44
N ALA A 92 12.33 8.64 -13.37
CA ALA A 92 12.13 9.08 -14.75
C ALA A 92 11.22 10.33 -14.84
N LYS A 93 10.32 10.52 -13.88
CA LYS A 93 9.53 11.76 -13.72
C LYS A 93 10.32 12.91 -13.08
N GLY A 94 11.57 12.69 -12.68
CA GLY A 94 12.41 13.69 -12.04
C GLY A 94 11.95 14.07 -10.62
N ARG A 95 11.18 13.20 -9.96
CA ARG A 95 10.60 13.47 -8.62
C ARG A 95 11.58 13.13 -7.49
N VAL A 96 12.39 12.09 -7.67
CA VAL A 96 13.41 11.67 -6.69
C VAL A 96 14.67 12.51 -6.86
N ARG A 97 15.23 12.96 -5.74
CA ARG A 97 16.50 13.69 -5.67
C ARG A 97 17.32 13.14 -4.52
N LYS A 98 18.63 13.39 -4.55
CA LYS A 98 19.53 13.03 -3.45
C LYS A 98 19.03 13.67 -2.15
N GLY A 99 18.85 12.85 -1.12
CA GLY A 99 18.34 13.27 0.20
C GLY A 99 16.84 13.08 0.40
N HIS A 100 16.08 12.72 -0.64
CA HIS A 100 14.69 12.29 -0.48
C HIS A 100 14.63 10.89 0.15
N ARG A 101 13.64 10.67 1.00
CA ARG A 101 13.28 9.40 1.62
C ARG A 101 12.10 8.81 0.87
N LEU A 102 12.18 7.52 0.60
CA LEU A 102 11.15 6.79 -0.12
C LEU A 102 10.74 5.59 0.73
N TRP A 103 9.44 5.42 0.93
CA TRP A 103 8.93 4.28 1.67
C TRP A 103 8.48 3.18 0.71
N GLN A 104 9.10 2.01 0.84
CA GLN A 104 8.73 0.81 0.09
C GLN A 104 7.82 -0.07 0.95
N ILE A 105 6.67 -0.45 0.39
CA ILE A 105 5.69 -1.33 1.03
C ILE A 105 5.35 -2.45 0.05
N ALA A 106 5.50 -3.70 0.47
CA ALA A 106 5.19 -4.86 -0.37
C ALA A 106 4.26 -5.85 0.35
N PHE A 107 3.15 -6.18 -0.31
CA PHE A 107 2.22 -7.20 0.14
C PHE A 107 2.47 -8.53 -0.57
N GLY A 108 2.69 -9.59 0.22
CA GLY A 108 2.96 -10.95 -0.28
C GLY A 108 1.81 -11.93 -0.04
N SER A 109 2.00 -13.20 -0.41
CA SER A 109 1.02 -14.26 -0.20
C SER A 109 0.72 -14.47 1.29
N GLY A 110 -0.56 -14.36 1.66
CA GLY A 110 -1.07 -14.60 3.01
C GLY A 110 -0.81 -13.45 3.98
N PHE A 111 -1.50 -12.32 3.80
CA PHE A 111 -1.51 -11.12 4.67
C PHE A 111 -0.14 -10.57 5.15
N LYS A 112 0.97 -11.00 4.53
CA LYS A 112 2.32 -10.55 4.89
C LYS A 112 2.59 -9.19 4.26
N CYS A 113 3.10 -8.27 5.06
CA CYS A 113 3.54 -6.95 4.63
C CYS A 113 5.02 -6.77 5.01
N ASN A 114 5.84 -6.34 4.05
CA ASN A 114 7.23 -5.96 4.26
C ASN A 114 7.37 -4.46 3.99
N SER A 115 8.12 -3.75 4.82
CA SER A 115 8.41 -2.34 4.61
C SER A 115 9.91 -2.01 4.73
N ALA A 116 10.37 -1.05 3.94
CA ALA A 116 11.75 -0.56 3.95
C ALA A 116 11.79 0.94 3.64
N VAL A 117 12.77 1.65 4.21
CA VAL A 117 13.04 3.08 4.00
C VAL A 117 14.37 3.23 3.30
#